data_AF-A0A9R1C2Z3-F1
#
_entry.id   AF-A0A9R1C2Z3-F1
#
_cell.length_a   1.000
_cell.length_b   1.000
_cell.length_c   1.000
_cell.angle_alpha   90.00
_cell.angle_beta   90.00
_cell.angle_gamma   90.00
#
_symmetry.space_group_name_H-M   'P 1'
#
loop_
_entity.id
_entity.type
_entity.pdbx_description
1 polymer ?
#
loop_
_entity_poly.entity_id
_entity_poly.type
_entity_poly.pdbx_seq_one_letter_code
_entity_poly.pdbx_strand_id
1 'polypeptide(L)'
;MWTEAWTGWFTAFGGAVPHRPVEDMAFAVARFIQKGGSFVNYYMYHGGTNFDRTAGGPFIATSYDYDAPIDEYGLIRQPKWGHLRDLHKAIKQAEPALVSGDPTVQRIGNYEKAYVFKSSTGACAAFLSNYHTSSAARVVYNGRRYDLPAWSISILPDCKTAVFNTATVRAPSLPAKMNPAGGFAWQSYSEDTNALDSSAFTKDGLVEQLSMTWDKSDYLWYTTYVNIDSSEQFLKSGQWPQLTINSAGHSVQVFVNGQSFGVAYGGYNSPKLTYSKPVKMWQGSNKISILSSAMGLPNQGTHYEAWNVGVLGPVTLSGLNQGKRDLSNQKWTYQIGLKGESLGVNSISGSSSVEWSSASGAQPLTWHKAYFAAPGGSAPVALDMGSMGKGQIWVNGHNAGRYWSYRASGSCGACSYTGTFSETKCQTNCGDISQRWYHVPRSWLKPSGNLLVVLEEFGGDLSRVTLMTRTT
;
A
#
# COMPACT_ATOMS: atom_id res chain seq x y z
N MET A 1 -2.95 -20.91 -20.94
CA MET A 1 -1.90 -20.15 -20.23
C MET A 1 -2.53 -19.46 -19.03
N TRP A 2 -1.82 -19.33 -17.92
CA TRP A 2 -2.24 -18.58 -16.73
C TRP A 2 -1.23 -17.45 -16.48
N THR A 3 -1.59 -16.23 -16.90
CA THR A 3 -0.71 -15.06 -16.89
C THR A 3 -0.51 -14.45 -15.50
N GLU A 4 -1.47 -14.62 -14.59
CA GLU A 4 -1.41 -14.05 -13.24
C GLU A 4 -1.88 -15.04 -12.18
N ALA A 5 -0.95 -15.85 -11.70
CA ALA A 5 -1.16 -16.74 -10.57
C ALA A 5 -0.89 -15.94 -9.28
N TRP A 6 -1.94 -15.28 -8.77
CA TRP A 6 -1.84 -14.34 -7.65
C TRP A 6 -1.24 -14.98 -6.40
N THR A 7 -0.07 -14.50 -5.95
CA THR A 7 0.67 -15.08 -4.81
C THR A 7 0.18 -14.62 -3.44
N GLY A 8 -0.76 -13.67 -3.45
CA GLY A 8 -1.28 -12.93 -2.31
C GLY A 8 -2.20 -11.85 -2.88
N TRP A 9 -2.11 -10.63 -2.34
CA TRP A 9 -2.79 -9.45 -2.88
C TRP A 9 -2.01 -8.18 -2.52
N PHE A 10 -2.35 -7.04 -3.12
CA PHE A 10 -1.69 -5.78 -2.76
C PHE A 10 -2.11 -5.32 -1.36
N THR A 11 -1.25 -4.56 -0.69
CA THR A 11 -1.63 -3.82 0.52
C THR A 11 -2.13 -2.44 0.13
N ALA A 12 -3.26 -2.02 0.70
CA ALA A 12 -3.75 -0.66 0.59
C ALA A 12 -3.54 0.06 1.93
N PHE A 13 -3.27 1.37 1.88
CA PHE A 13 -3.34 2.20 3.07
C PHE A 13 -4.74 2.11 3.69
N GLY A 14 -4.81 1.74 4.97
CA GLY A 14 -6.06 1.48 5.70
C GLY A 14 -6.65 0.07 5.51
N GLY A 15 -6.06 -0.76 4.65
CA GLY A 15 -6.42 -2.17 4.49
C GLY A 15 -5.55 -3.10 5.34
N ALA A 16 -6.10 -4.26 5.72
CA ALA A 16 -5.34 -5.37 6.29
C ALA A 16 -4.33 -5.94 5.28
N VAL A 17 -3.23 -6.53 5.78
CA VAL A 17 -2.18 -7.10 4.93
C VAL A 17 -2.58 -8.51 4.48
N PRO A 18 -2.78 -8.74 3.17
CA PRO A 18 -3.27 -10.02 2.67
C PRO A 18 -2.14 -11.00 2.38
N HIS A 19 -2.39 -12.28 2.67
CA HIS A 19 -1.46 -13.40 2.44
C HIS A 19 -2.16 -14.54 1.70
N ARG A 20 -1.38 -15.42 1.08
CA ARG A 20 -1.88 -16.68 0.50
C ARG A 20 -1.00 -17.85 0.95
N PRO A 21 -1.57 -18.88 1.61
CA PRO A 21 -0.82 -20.08 1.98
C PRO A 21 -0.13 -20.72 0.78
N VAL A 22 1.11 -21.17 0.96
CA VAL A 22 1.87 -21.75 -0.15
C VAL A 22 1.29 -23.08 -0.62
N GLU A 23 0.66 -23.82 0.28
CA GLU A 23 0.01 -25.08 -0.02
C GLU A 23 -1.14 -24.89 -1.00
N ASP A 24 -1.96 -23.85 -0.80
CA ASP A 24 -3.02 -23.47 -1.75
C ASP A 24 -2.43 -22.98 -3.08
N MET A 25 -1.37 -22.17 -3.04
CA MET A 25 -0.71 -21.69 -4.26
C MET A 25 -0.15 -22.86 -5.09
N ALA A 26 0.52 -23.81 -4.43
CA ALA A 26 1.05 -25.02 -5.05
C ALA A 26 -0.08 -25.92 -5.57
N PHE A 27 -1.17 -26.06 -4.81
CA PHE A 27 -2.37 -26.78 -5.22
C PHE A 27 -2.97 -26.17 -6.48
N ALA A 28 -3.14 -24.85 -6.54
CA ALA A 28 -3.72 -24.17 -7.69
C ALA A 28 -2.86 -24.35 -8.94
N VAL A 29 -1.53 -24.22 -8.83
CA VAL A 29 -0.59 -24.45 -9.94
C VAL A 29 -0.64 -25.91 -10.41
N ALA A 30 -0.55 -26.88 -9.50
CA ALA A 30 -0.63 -28.29 -9.85
C ALA A 30 -1.99 -28.65 -10.48
N ARG A 31 -3.08 -28.06 -9.98
CA ARG A 31 -4.44 -28.25 -10.51
C ARG A 31 -4.62 -27.70 -11.92
N PHE A 32 -3.92 -26.61 -12.24
CA PHE A 32 -3.89 -26.05 -13.58
C PHE A 32 -3.08 -26.94 -14.54
N ILE A 33 -1.86 -27.31 -14.15
CA ILE A 33 -0.95 -28.12 -14.97
C ILE A 33 -1.54 -29.50 -15.26
N GLN A 34 -2.10 -30.17 -14.25
CA GLN A 34 -2.66 -31.52 -14.44
C GLN A 34 -3.84 -31.58 -15.44
N LYS A 35 -4.43 -30.43 -15.78
CA LYS A 35 -5.52 -30.29 -16.77
C LYS A 35 -5.04 -29.85 -18.16
N GLY A 36 -3.74 -29.92 -18.43
CA GLY A 36 -3.13 -29.47 -19.70
C GLY A 36 -2.65 -28.02 -19.67
N GLY A 37 -2.59 -27.39 -18.50
CA GLY A 37 -2.03 -26.05 -18.35
C GLY A 37 -0.52 -26.01 -18.64
N SER A 38 -0.10 -25.19 -19.60
CA SER A 38 1.28 -25.19 -20.13
C SER A 38 2.13 -23.95 -19.80
N PHE A 39 1.53 -22.93 -19.17
CA PHE A 39 2.22 -21.70 -18.79
C PHE A 39 1.60 -21.16 -17.51
N VAL A 40 2.43 -20.86 -16.50
CA VAL A 40 2.01 -20.24 -15.24
C VAL A 40 3.03 -19.16 -14.89
N ASN A 41 2.54 -17.95 -14.65
CA ASN A 41 3.35 -16.84 -14.16
C ASN A 41 2.86 -16.40 -12.77
N TYR A 42 3.76 -16.31 -11.79
CA TYR A 42 3.44 -15.83 -10.45
C TYR A 42 3.33 -14.32 -10.45
N TYR A 43 2.15 -13.80 -10.12
CA TYR A 43 1.93 -12.38 -9.93
C TYR A 43 1.73 -12.13 -8.43
N MET A 44 2.74 -11.74 -7.66
CA MET A 44 4.10 -11.40 -8.04
C MET A 44 5.09 -12.49 -7.61
N TYR A 45 6.13 -12.73 -8.41
CA TYR A 45 7.27 -13.51 -7.94
C TYR A 45 8.18 -12.69 -7.00
N HIS A 46 8.36 -11.41 -7.34
CA HIS A 46 8.87 -10.35 -6.48
C HIS A 46 7.98 -9.14 -6.71
N GLY A 47 7.34 -8.64 -5.65
CA GLY A 47 6.45 -7.48 -5.77
C GLY A 47 7.18 -6.14 -5.61
N GLY A 48 8.03 -6.01 -4.59
CA GLY A 48 8.88 -4.84 -4.38
C GLY A 48 8.19 -3.66 -3.72
N THR A 49 8.58 -2.45 -4.11
CA THR A 49 8.17 -1.18 -3.49
C THR A 49 7.73 -0.19 -4.57
N ASN A 50 6.59 0.47 -4.35
CA ASN A 50 6.14 1.64 -5.09
C ASN A 50 6.93 2.88 -4.64
N PHE A 51 8.15 3.03 -5.17
CA PHE A 51 8.98 4.22 -4.95
C PHE A 51 8.40 5.44 -5.65
N ASP A 52 8.88 6.62 -5.25
CA ASP A 52 8.38 7.90 -5.75
C ASP A 52 6.88 8.13 -5.46
N ARG A 53 6.37 9.27 -5.94
CA ARG A 53 4.95 9.61 -5.88
C ARG A 53 4.18 9.14 -7.11
N THR A 54 4.84 8.79 -8.20
CA THR A 54 4.20 8.40 -9.47
C THR A 54 3.99 6.89 -9.61
N ALA A 55 4.35 6.08 -8.61
CA ALA A 55 4.05 4.66 -8.57
C ALA A 55 2.87 4.35 -7.62
N GLY A 56 2.16 3.27 -7.93
CA GLY A 56 0.98 2.83 -7.20
C GLY A 56 -0.24 3.76 -7.38
N GLY A 57 -1.26 3.54 -6.56
CA GLY A 57 -2.47 4.36 -6.51
C GLY A 57 -3.74 3.67 -7.03
N PRO A 58 -4.92 4.20 -6.65
CA PRO A 58 -5.12 5.12 -5.54
C PRO A 58 -5.06 4.32 -4.22
N PHE A 59 -4.57 4.91 -3.14
CA PHE A 59 -4.44 4.27 -1.82
C PHE A 59 -3.62 2.96 -1.75
N ILE A 60 -2.98 2.51 -2.83
CA ILE A 60 -2.03 1.39 -2.76
C ILE A 60 -0.87 1.81 -1.87
N ALA A 61 -0.50 0.94 -0.93
CA ALA A 61 0.60 1.20 -0.02
C ALA A 61 1.93 1.30 -0.78
N THR A 62 2.93 1.92 -0.16
CA THR A 62 4.27 1.96 -0.75
C THR A 62 4.89 0.57 -0.83
N SER A 63 4.59 -0.32 0.11
CA SER A 63 4.93 -1.74 -0.03
C SER A 63 4.05 -2.39 -1.09
N TYR A 64 4.68 -3.09 -2.04
CA TYR A 64 4.00 -3.97 -3.00
C TYR A 64 4.42 -5.43 -2.77
N ASP A 65 4.67 -5.84 -1.52
CA ASP A 65 5.19 -7.16 -1.14
C ASP A 65 4.40 -8.34 -1.74
N TYR A 66 3.07 -8.23 -1.81
CA TYR A 66 2.16 -9.21 -2.43
C TYR A 66 2.22 -10.63 -1.84
N ASP A 67 2.80 -10.77 -0.63
CA ASP A 67 3.17 -12.06 -0.04
C ASP A 67 3.99 -12.92 -1.01
N ALA A 68 4.80 -12.27 -1.85
CA ALA A 68 5.53 -12.89 -2.95
C ALA A 68 6.62 -13.87 -2.46
N PRO A 69 7.01 -14.87 -3.27
CA PRO A 69 8.13 -15.77 -2.97
C PRO A 69 9.44 -15.06 -2.66
N ILE A 70 9.68 -13.89 -3.26
CA ILE A 70 10.73 -12.96 -2.88
C ILE A 70 10.03 -11.74 -2.28
N ASP A 71 10.29 -11.45 -1.00
CA ASP A 71 9.64 -10.36 -0.29
C ASP A 71 10.01 -8.97 -0.85
N GLU A 72 9.35 -7.92 -0.37
CA GLU A 72 9.60 -6.52 -0.75
C GLU A 72 11.09 -6.15 -0.76
N TYR A 73 11.87 -6.72 0.17
CA TYR A 73 13.26 -6.38 0.41
C TYR A 73 14.24 -7.27 -0.37
N GLY A 74 13.73 -8.16 -1.23
CA GLY A 74 14.54 -9.08 -2.02
C GLY A 74 14.95 -10.35 -1.26
N LEU A 75 14.41 -10.59 -0.06
CA LEU A 75 14.72 -11.79 0.72
C LEU A 75 13.83 -12.95 0.30
N ILE A 76 14.38 -14.17 0.37
CA ILE A 76 13.63 -15.40 0.09
C ILE A 76 12.59 -15.60 1.19
N ARG A 77 11.30 -15.57 0.80
CA ARG A 77 10.19 -15.83 1.72
C ARG A 77 10.02 -17.34 1.89
N GLN A 78 10.49 -17.87 3.02
CA GLN A 78 10.25 -19.25 3.38
C GLN A 78 9.00 -19.41 4.26
N PRO A 79 8.25 -20.52 4.11
CA PRO A 79 8.54 -21.68 3.26
C PRO A 79 8.08 -21.51 1.80
N LYS A 80 7.47 -20.37 1.44
CA LYS A 80 6.78 -20.17 0.16
C LYS A 80 7.68 -20.45 -1.04
N TRP A 81 8.82 -19.80 -1.11
CA TRP A 81 9.77 -19.96 -2.19
C TRP A 81 10.31 -21.39 -2.30
N GLY A 82 10.69 -22.00 -1.17
CA GLY A 82 11.24 -23.35 -1.14
C GLY A 82 10.23 -24.40 -1.62
N HIS A 83 8.98 -24.29 -1.16
CA HIS A 83 7.92 -25.21 -1.57
C HIS A 83 7.55 -25.08 -3.04
N LEU A 84 7.48 -23.85 -3.57
CA LEU A 84 7.25 -23.63 -5.01
C LEU A 84 8.43 -24.09 -5.88
N ARG A 85 9.68 -23.90 -5.42
CA ARG A 85 10.88 -24.46 -6.09
C ARG A 85 10.77 -25.99 -6.19
N ASP A 86 10.36 -26.65 -5.12
CA ASP A 86 10.26 -28.11 -5.10
C ASP A 86 9.08 -28.62 -5.96
N LEU A 87 7.97 -27.87 -6.02
CA LEU A 87 6.92 -28.07 -7.02
C LEU A 87 7.47 -27.98 -8.45
N HIS A 88 8.24 -26.94 -8.77
CA HIS A 88 8.83 -26.77 -10.11
C HIS A 88 9.76 -27.92 -10.48
N LYS A 89 10.58 -28.40 -9.55
CA LYS A 89 11.41 -29.59 -9.77
C LYS A 89 10.56 -30.83 -10.08
N ALA A 90 9.45 -31.03 -9.39
CA ALA A 90 8.53 -32.14 -9.65
C ALA A 90 7.86 -32.02 -11.04
N ILE A 91 7.44 -30.81 -11.43
CA ILE A 91 6.90 -30.55 -12.76
C ILE A 91 7.97 -30.81 -13.84
N LYS A 92 9.21 -30.38 -13.62
CA LYS A 92 10.32 -30.63 -14.56
C LYS A 92 10.64 -32.10 -14.74
N GLN A 93 10.55 -32.92 -13.68
CA GLN A 93 10.66 -34.37 -13.82
C GLN A 93 9.52 -34.97 -14.64
N ALA A 94 8.31 -34.38 -14.57
CA ALA A 94 7.13 -34.82 -15.33
C ALA A 94 7.08 -34.26 -16.76
N GLU A 95 7.91 -33.25 -17.09
CA GLU A 95 7.85 -32.48 -18.33
C GLU A 95 7.83 -33.33 -19.62
N PRO A 96 8.66 -34.39 -19.78
CA PRO A 96 8.63 -35.22 -20.99
C PRO A 96 7.27 -35.87 -21.26
N ALA A 97 6.53 -36.24 -20.21
CA ALA A 97 5.18 -36.77 -20.35
C ALA A 97 4.16 -35.65 -20.56
N LEU A 98 4.30 -34.53 -19.84
CA LEU A 98 3.39 -33.37 -19.93
C LEU A 98 3.32 -32.80 -21.35
N VAL A 99 4.45 -32.73 -22.06
CA VAL A 99 4.51 -32.16 -23.43
C VAL A 99 4.14 -33.16 -24.53
N SER A 100 3.82 -34.41 -24.18
CA SER A 100 3.54 -35.48 -25.14
C SER A 100 2.05 -35.64 -25.51
N GLY A 101 1.15 -34.94 -24.80
CA GLY A 101 -0.28 -34.97 -25.08
C GLY A 101 -1.14 -34.57 -23.89
N ASP A 102 -2.45 -34.72 -24.06
CA ASP A 102 -3.43 -34.38 -23.03
C ASP A 102 -3.57 -35.46 -21.94
N PRO A 103 -3.97 -35.07 -20.72
CA PRO A 103 -4.16 -36.02 -19.64
C PRO A 103 -5.40 -36.88 -19.84
N THR A 104 -5.28 -38.16 -19.52
CA THR A 104 -6.45 -39.01 -19.25
C THR A 104 -6.86 -38.88 -17.78
N VAL A 105 -8.16 -38.81 -17.51
CA VAL A 105 -8.68 -38.62 -16.15
C VAL A 105 -9.30 -39.93 -15.65
N GLN A 106 -8.89 -40.36 -14.46
CA GLN A 106 -9.41 -41.55 -13.79
C GLN A 106 -9.99 -41.18 -12.43
N ARG A 107 -11.15 -41.74 -12.10
CA ARG A 107 -11.72 -41.64 -10.75
C ARG A 107 -11.03 -42.68 -9.85
N ILE A 108 -10.42 -42.21 -8.76
CA ILE A 108 -9.71 -43.06 -7.79
C ILE A 108 -10.32 -42.97 -6.37
N GLY A 109 -11.44 -42.25 -6.25
CA GLY A 109 -12.23 -42.11 -5.04
C GLY A 109 -13.48 -41.25 -5.26
N ASN A 110 -14.06 -40.72 -4.20
CA ASN A 110 -15.26 -39.87 -4.29
C ASN A 110 -14.88 -38.42 -4.59
N TYR A 111 -13.82 -37.93 -3.96
CA TYR A 111 -13.26 -36.60 -4.18
C TYR A 111 -11.88 -36.66 -4.82
N GLU A 112 -11.39 -37.87 -5.12
CA GLU A 112 -10.05 -38.12 -5.59
C GLU A 112 -10.01 -38.50 -7.08
N LYS A 113 -9.08 -37.88 -7.82
CA LYS A 113 -8.88 -38.11 -9.26
C LYS A 113 -7.40 -38.29 -9.59
N ALA A 114 -7.10 -39.14 -10.56
CA ALA A 114 -5.79 -39.22 -11.18
C ALA A 114 -5.83 -38.58 -12.57
N TYR A 115 -4.92 -37.66 -12.84
CA TYR A 115 -4.67 -37.11 -14.18
C TYR A 115 -3.37 -37.71 -14.68
N VAL A 116 -3.42 -38.43 -15.81
CA VAL A 116 -2.31 -39.27 -16.27
C VAL A 116 -1.91 -38.87 -17.68
N PHE A 117 -0.67 -38.43 -17.82
CA PHE A 117 -0.01 -38.13 -19.08
C PHE A 117 0.85 -39.32 -19.47
N LYS A 118 0.71 -39.79 -20.72
CA LYS A 118 1.50 -40.91 -21.26
C LYS A 118 1.99 -40.56 -22.65
N SER A 119 3.29 -40.66 -22.84
CA SER A 119 3.93 -40.56 -24.16
C SER A 119 3.87 -41.90 -24.89
N SER A 120 3.84 -41.86 -26.22
CA SER A 120 4.07 -43.02 -27.08
C SER A 120 5.45 -43.67 -26.87
N THR A 121 6.43 -42.89 -26.37
CA THR A 121 7.78 -43.35 -26.04
C THR A 121 7.89 -43.99 -24.64
N GLY A 122 6.78 -44.09 -23.90
CA GLY A 122 6.71 -44.77 -22.60
C GLY A 122 6.89 -43.86 -21.36
N ALA A 123 7.19 -42.58 -21.53
CA ALA A 123 7.19 -41.61 -20.42
C ALA A 123 5.77 -41.51 -19.81
N CYS A 124 5.67 -41.48 -18.48
CA CYS A 124 4.38 -41.44 -17.78
C CYS A 124 4.47 -40.54 -16.55
N ALA A 125 3.57 -39.56 -16.45
CA ALA A 125 3.41 -38.75 -15.24
C ALA A 125 1.96 -38.79 -14.75
N ALA A 126 1.77 -38.86 -13.43
CA ALA A 126 0.45 -38.86 -12.80
C ALA A 126 0.34 -37.78 -11.72
N PHE A 127 -0.81 -37.12 -11.66
CA PHE A 127 -1.19 -36.18 -10.61
C PHE A 127 -2.38 -36.76 -9.86
N LEU A 128 -2.20 -37.07 -8.57
CA LEU A 128 -3.23 -37.64 -7.71
C LEU A 128 -3.83 -36.52 -6.85
N SER A 129 -5.03 -36.08 -7.18
CA SER A 129 -5.74 -34.99 -6.51
C SER A 129 -6.67 -35.51 -5.41
N ASN A 130 -6.72 -34.83 -4.27
CA ASN A 130 -7.82 -34.87 -3.31
C ASN A 130 -8.48 -33.48 -3.23
N TYR A 131 -9.73 -33.40 -3.68
CA TYR A 131 -10.51 -32.16 -3.67
C TYR A 131 -11.32 -31.93 -2.39
N HIS A 132 -11.32 -32.88 -1.45
CA HIS A 132 -11.99 -32.70 -0.17
C HIS A 132 -11.26 -31.64 0.65
N THR A 133 -11.99 -30.67 1.20
CA THR A 133 -11.41 -29.50 1.88
C THR A 133 -11.06 -29.75 3.34
N SER A 134 -11.55 -30.83 3.95
CA SER A 134 -11.36 -31.10 5.38
C SER A 134 -10.85 -32.50 5.72
N SER A 135 -10.74 -33.41 4.75
CA SER A 135 -10.45 -34.83 5.01
C SER A 135 -9.32 -35.31 4.12
N ALA A 136 -8.33 -35.94 4.73
CA ALA A 136 -7.34 -36.73 4.01
C ALA A 136 -7.99 -38.01 3.46
N ALA A 137 -7.41 -38.56 2.40
CA ALA A 137 -7.86 -39.78 1.76
C ALA A 137 -6.69 -40.71 1.46
N ARG A 138 -6.91 -42.02 1.60
CA ARG A 138 -5.97 -43.05 1.15
C ARG A 138 -6.52 -43.67 -0.13
N VAL A 139 -5.77 -43.56 -1.23
CA VAL A 139 -6.18 -44.05 -2.56
C VAL A 139 -5.26 -45.18 -3.03
N VAL A 140 -5.78 -46.03 -3.92
CA VAL A 140 -4.99 -47.02 -4.63
C VAL A 140 -4.85 -46.60 -6.09
N TYR A 141 -3.62 -46.45 -6.58
CA TYR A 141 -3.32 -46.12 -7.97
C TYR A 141 -2.19 -47.03 -8.48
N ASN A 142 -2.41 -47.70 -9.62
CA ASN A 142 -1.49 -48.70 -10.18
C ASN A 142 -0.97 -49.72 -9.15
N GLY A 143 -1.87 -50.23 -8.29
CA GLY A 143 -1.56 -51.22 -7.25
C GLY A 143 -0.79 -50.69 -6.03
N ARG A 144 -0.50 -49.38 -5.96
CA ARG A 144 0.20 -48.73 -4.85
C ARG A 144 -0.75 -47.85 -4.04
N ARG A 145 -0.50 -47.72 -2.73
CA ARG A 145 -1.27 -46.87 -1.82
C ARG A 145 -0.63 -45.49 -1.70
N TYR A 146 -1.44 -44.44 -1.73
CA TYR A 146 -1.00 -43.07 -1.54
C TYR A 146 -1.91 -42.38 -0.53
N ASP A 147 -1.31 -41.68 0.43
CA ASP A 147 -2.01 -40.81 1.36
C ASP A 147 -2.04 -39.38 0.78
N LEU A 148 -3.24 -38.84 0.60
CA LEU A 148 -3.50 -37.52 0.05
C LEU A 148 -4.11 -36.64 1.14
N PRO A 149 -3.37 -35.65 1.69
CA PRO A 149 -3.95 -34.65 2.57
C PRO A 149 -5.16 -33.95 1.95
N ALA A 150 -6.01 -33.35 2.79
CA ALA A 150 -7.10 -32.50 2.31
C ALA A 150 -6.56 -31.39 1.40
N TRP A 151 -7.30 -31.07 0.34
CA TRP A 151 -6.98 -30.00 -0.62
C TRP A 151 -5.54 -30.10 -1.16
N SER A 152 -5.15 -31.27 -1.67
CA SER A 152 -3.77 -31.52 -2.10
C SER A 152 -3.66 -32.31 -3.40
N ILE A 153 -2.50 -32.18 -4.05
CA ILE A 153 -2.13 -32.96 -5.24
C ILE A 153 -0.74 -33.56 -5.01
N SER A 154 -0.61 -34.87 -5.21
CA SER A 154 0.68 -35.56 -5.29
C SER A 154 1.13 -35.70 -6.75
N ILE A 155 2.41 -35.41 -7.02
CA ILE A 155 3.02 -35.51 -8.37
C ILE A 155 3.91 -36.74 -8.42
N LEU A 156 3.65 -37.62 -9.39
CA LEU A 156 4.37 -38.85 -9.67
C LEU A 156 4.95 -38.78 -11.08
N PRO A 157 6.20 -38.31 -11.26
CA PRO A 157 6.82 -38.13 -12.57
C PRO A 157 7.05 -39.40 -13.39
N ASP A 158 6.92 -40.56 -12.74
CA ASP A 158 7.08 -41.92 -13.30
C ASP A 158 5.80 -42.77 -13.17
N CYS A 159 4.68 -42.14 -12.77
CA CYS A 159 3.41 -42.80 -12.42
C CYS A 159 3.49 -43.80 -11.25
N LYS A 160 4.56 -43.80 -10.45
CA LYS A 160 4.83 -44.79 -9.38
C LYS A 160 5.28 -44.18 -8.05
N THR A 161 6.05 -43.11 -8.06
CA THR A 161 6.73 -42.56 -6.88
C THR A 161 6.32 -41.11 -6.69
N ALA A 162 5.63 -40.80 -5.58
CA ALA A 162 5.25 -39.43 -5.28
C ALA A 162 6.48 -38.65 -4.81
N VAL A 163 6.94 -37.69 -5.61
CA VAL A 163 8.13 -36.88 -5.29
C VAL A 163 7.77 -35.56 -4.59
N PHE A 164 6.52 -35.14 -4.73
CA PHE A 164 5.99 -33.89 -4.18
C PHE A 164 4.50 -34.02 -3.85
N ASN A 165 4.05 -33.39 -2.76
CA ASN A 165 2.64 -33.16 -2.47
C ASN A 165 2.43 -31.69 -2.09
N THR A 166 1.40 -31.05 -2.65
CA THR A 166 1.17 -29.61 -2.48
C THR A 166 0.90 -29.18 -1.04
N ALA A 167 0.46 -30.08 -0.17
CA ALA A 167 0.20 -29.79 1.25
C ALA A 167 1.28 -30.32 2.20
N THR A 168 2.33 -30.99 1.70
CA THR A 168 3.46 -31.46 2.53
C THR A 168 4.65 -30.53 2.38
N VAL A 169 4.67 -29.43 3.14
CA VAL A 169 5.72 -28.43 3.11
C VAL A 169 6.98 -28.95 3.82
N ARG A 170 8.09 -29.08 3.08
CA ARG A 170 9.38 -29.54 3.62
C ARG A 170 10.37 -28.40 3.89
N ALA A 171 10.17 -27.25 3.26
CA ALA A 171 11.01 -26.08 3.48
C ALA A 171 10.81 -25.55 4.91
N PRO A 172 11.87 -25.14 5.62
CA PRO A 172 11.75 -24.57 6.96
C PRO A 172 10.98 -23.24 6.90
N SER A 173 10.30 -22.86 7.98
CA SER A 173 9.77 -21.51 8.13
C SER A 173 10.85 -20.61 8.72
N LEU A 174 11.12 -19.47 8.07
CA LEU A 174 12.11 -18.47 8.51
C LEU A 174 11.44 -17.09 8.54
N PRO A 175 10.81 -16.71 9.65
CA PRO A 175 10.06 -15.47 9.74
C PRO A 175 11.01 -14.27 9.78
N ALA A 176 10.77 -13.31 8.89
CA ALA A 176 11.58 -12.11 8.83
C ALA A 176 11.42 -11.24 10.09
N LYS A 177 12.51 -10.59 10.50
CA LYS A 177 12.59 -9.69 11.65
C LYS A 177 13.13 -8.32 11.23
N MET A 178 12.58 -7.28 11.83
CA MET A 178 13.04 -5.90 11.68
C MET A 178 13.79 -5.51 12.95
N ASN A 179 15.10 -5.27 12.82
CA ASN A 179 15.98 -4.95 13.95
C ASN A 179 16.37 -3.46 13.92
N PRO A 180 16.23 -2.73 15.04
CA PRO A 180 16.70 -1.35 15.14
C PRO A 180 18.19 -1.23 14.83
N ALA A 181 18.56 -0.20 14.06
CA ALA A 181 19.90 0.03 13.56
C ALA A 181 20.41 1.47 13.77
N GLY A 182 19.55 2.40 14.18
CA GLY A 182 19.97 3.77 14.53
C GLY A 182 18.79 4.73 14.69
N GLY A 183 19.01 5.80 15.44
CA GLY A 183 18.09 6.94 15.57
C GLY A 183 18.58 8.15 14.76
N PHE A 184 17.85 9.25 14.88
CA PHE A 184 18.11 10.47 14.09
C PHE A 184 18.14 11.72 14.98
N ALA A 185 19.05 12.64 14.66
CA ALA A 185 19.06 14.00 15.20
C ALA A 185 18.38 14.93 14.19
N TRP A 186 17.18 15.40 14.54
CA TRP A 186 16.29 16.09 13.61
C TRP A 186 16.44 17.61 13.65
N GLN A 187 16.19 18.23 12.50
CA GLN A 187 15.87 19.64 12.36
C GLN A 187 14.55 19.78 11.60
N SER A 188 13.81 20.87 11.82
CA SER A 188 12.50 21.12 11.22
C SER A 188 12.41 22.46 10.49
N TYR A 189 11.65 22.47 9.39
CA TYR A 189 11.18 23.65 8.68
C TYR A 189 9.67 23.50 8.43
N SER A 190 8.84 24.37 8.99
CA SER A 190 7.39 24.32 8.81
C SER A 190 6.95 25.15 7.62
N GLU A 191 6.01 24.64 6.84
CA GLU A 191 5.38 25.38 5.75
C GLU A 191 4.57 26.56 6.28
N ASP A 192 4.59 27.68 5.56
CA ASP A 192 3.68 28.79 5.83
C ASP A 192 2.30 28.50 5.22
N THR A 193 1.35 28.14 6.07
CA THR A 193 -0.01 27.78 5.69
C THR A 193 -0.92 29.00 5.48
N ASN A 194 -0.43 30.21 5.78
CA ASN A 194 -1.18 31.45 5.68
C ASN A 194 -0.67 32.36 4.55
N ALA A 195 0.52 32.11 4.00
CA ALA A 195 1.02 32.79 2.81
C ALA A 195 0.32 32.31 1.52
N LEU A 196 0.45 33.13 0.48
CA LEU A 196 0.25 32.74 -0.93
C LEU A 196 1.53 33.15 -1.65
N ASP A 197 2.06 32.29 -2.53
CA ASP A 197 3.21 32.66 -3.33
C ASP A 197 2.81 33.23 -4.70
N SER A 198 3.81 33.66 -5.48
CA SER A 198 3.62 34.29 -6.78
C SER A 198 3.04 33.36 -7.86
N SER A 199 2.96 32.04 -7.60
CA SER A 199 2.35 31.08 -8.51
C SER A 199 0.84 30.95 -8.31
N ALA A 200 0.30 31.56 -7.25
CA ALA A 200 -1.12 31.48 -6.94
C ALA A 200 -1.98 32.14 -8.03
N PHE A 201 -3.12 31.52 -8.36
CA PHE A 201 -4.04 32.00 -9.38
C PHE A 201 -5.50 31.86 -8.94
N THR A 202 -6.42 32.64 -9.52
CA THR A 202 -7.83 32.63 -9.11
C THR A 202 -8.76 32.03 -10.16
N LYS A 203 -9.83 31.40 -9.70
CA LYS A 203 -11.00 31.02 -10.50
C LYS A 203 -12.29 31.35 -9.75
N ASP A 204 -13.36 31.58 -10.50
CA ASP A 204 -14.69 31.61 -9.92
C ASP A 204 -15.19 30.17 -9.78
N GLY A 205 -15.51 29.78 -8.54
CA GLY A 205 -15.92 28.42 -8.21
C GLY A 205 -14.78 27.43 -7.97
N LEU A 206 -15.18 26.21 -7.60
CA LEU A 206 -14.30 25.07 -7.33
C LEU A 206 -13.85 24.37 -8.63
N VAL A 207 -12.60 23.90 -8.66
CA VAL A 207 -12.01 23.17 -9.80
C VAL A 207 -11.49 21.79 -9.38
N GLU A 208 -11.46 20.87 -10.34
CA GLU A 208 -10.96 19.50 -10.14
C GLU A 208 -9.43 19.51 -10.02
N GLN A 209 -8.89 18.71 -9.09
CA GLN A 209 -7.47 18.78 -8.73
C GLN A 209 -6.54 18.34 -9.86
N LEU A 210 -6.78 17.19 -10.48
CA LEU A 210 -5.90 16.63 -11.50
C LEU A 210 -5.79 17.55 -12.74
N SER A 211 -6.89 18.19 -13.11
CA SER A 211 -6.96 19.16 -14.21
C SER A 211 -6.09 20.40 -13.98
N MET A 212 -5.82 20.74 -12.72
CA MET A 212 -4.94 21.85 -12.34
C MET A 212 -3.50 21.39 -12.13
N THR A 213 -3.28 20.30 -11.39
CA THR A 213 -1.93 19.87 -10.99
C THR A 213 -1.21 19.10 -12.10
N TRP A 214 -1.95 18.44 -13.00
CA TRP A 214 -1.43 17.51 -13.99
C TRP A 214 -0.52 16.45 -13.35
N ASP A 215 -0.89 16.02 -12.14
CA ASP A 215 -0.14 15.09 -11.30
C ASP A 215 1.32 15.50 -10.97
N LYS A 216 1.68 16.78 -11.18
CA LYS A 216 3.04 17.28 -10.87
C LYS A 216 3.34 17.34 -9.38
N SER A 217 2.30 17.39 -8.55
CA SER A 217 2.36 17.29 -7.10
C SER A 217 1.10 16.57 -6.60
N ASP A 218 1.21 15.92 -5.44
CA ASP A 218 0.05 15.39 -4.72
C ASP A 218 -0.87 16.50 -4.21
N TYR A 219 -0.37 17.73 -4.13
CA TYR A 219 -0.95 18.81 -3.35
C TYR A 219 -1.58 19.90 -4.23
N LEU A 220 -2.80 20.30 -3.88
CA LEU A 220 -3.44 21.50 -4.40
C LEU A 220 -4.10 22.27 -3.26
N TRP A 221 -3.72 23.53 -3.12
CA TRP A 221 -4.37 24.46 -2.20
C TRP A 221 -5.64 25.02 -2.81
N TYR A 222 -6.71 25.03 -2.03
CA TYR A 222 -7.98 25.70 -2.29
C TYR A 222 -8.17 26.78 -1.22
N THR A 223 -7.97 28.05 -1.58
CA THR A 223 -8.05 29.18 -0.65
C THR A 223 -9.23 30.07 -0.99
N THR A 224 -10.00 30.49 0.01
CA THR A 224 -11.02 31.53 -0.15
C THR A 224 -11.13 32.40 1.09
N TYR A 225 -11.87 33.50 0.98
CA TYR A 225 -12.06 34.46 2.04
C TYR A 225 -13.53 34.57 2.42
N VAL A 226 -13.80 34.63 3.73
CA VAL A 226 -15.13 34.81 4.29
C VAL A 226 -15.13 36.04 5.17
N ASN A 227 -15.93 37.03 4.80
CA ASN A 227 -16.18 38.18 5.66
C ASN A 227 -17.28 37.85 6.68
N ILE A 228 -16.96 38.09 7.95
CA ILE A 228 -17.84 37.88 9.12
C ILE A 228 -18.26 39.24 9.66
N ASP A 229 -19.57 39.45 9.77
CA ASP A 229 -20.13 40.70 10.29
C ASP A 229 -19.96 40.81 11.81
N SER A 230 -19.79 42.03 12.32
CA SER A 230 -19.67 42.32 13.76
C SER A 230 -20.89 41.90 14.59
N SER A 231 -22.06 41.76 13.95
CA SER A 231 -23.32 41.37 14.58
C SER A 231 -23.51 39.85 14.70
N GLU A 232 -22.59 39.04 14.14
CA GLU A 232 -22.68 37.58 14.17
C GLU A 232 -22.74 37.05 15.62
N GLN A 233 -23.80 36.30 15.93
CA GLN A 233 -24.08 35.87 17.31
C GLN A 233 -22.99 34.95 17.86
N PHE A 234 -22.34 34.16 17.00
CA PHE A 234 -21.27 33.26 17.42
C PHE A 234 -20.06 34.00 18.04
N LEU A 235 -19.83 35.26 17.64
CA LEU A 235 -18.76 36.08 18.22
C LEU A 235 -19.01 36.38 19.70
N LYS A 236 -20.29 36.40 20.13
CA LYS A 236 -20.71 36.64 21.51
C LYS A 236 -20.87 35.34 22.30
N SER A 237 -21.41 34.30 21.68
CA SER A 237 -21.71 33.03 22.36
C SER A 237 -20.52 32.08 22.46
N GLY A 238 -19.49 32.25 21.64
CA GLY A 238 -18.38 31.31 21.51
C GLY A 238 -18.73 30.02 20.78
N GLN A 239 -19.95 29.89 20.24
CA GLN A 239 -20.39 28.75 19.42
C GLN A 239 -19.95 28.93 17.97
N TRP A 240 -18.69 28.59 17.68
CA TRP A 240 -18.09 28.79 16.37
C TRP A 240 -18.88 28.17 15.20
N PRO A 241 -18.89 28.82 14.02
CA PRO A 241 -19.60 28.31 12.86
C PRO A 241 -19.00 26.98 12.38
N GLN A 242 -19.85 26.13 11.82
CA GLN A 242 -19.46 24.80 11.35
C GLN A 242 -19.10 24.85 9.87
N LEU A 243 -17.83 24.57 9.55
CA LEU A 243 -17.34 24.45 8.19
C LEU A 243 -17.50 23.00 7.72
N THR A 244 -18.20 22.81 6.62
CA THR A 244 -18.38 21.51 5.96
C THR A 244 -17.80 21.55 4.55
N ILE A 245 -16.95 20.58 4.21
CA ILE A 245 -16.25 20.49 2.92
C ILE A 245 -16.49 19.08 2.37
N ASN A 246 -17.09 18.98 1.19
CA ASN A 246 -17.16 17.74 0.44
C ASN A 246 -16.06 17.71 -0.62
N SER A 247 -15.36 16.58 -0.71
CA SER A 247 -14.26 16.36 -1.65
C SER A 247 -14.39 15.00 -2.31
N ALA A 248 -13.96 14.92 -3.57
CA ALA A 248 -13.84 13.68 -4.31
C ALA A 248 -12.69 12.78 -3.79
N GLY A 249 -11.81 13.34 -2.94
CA GLY A 249 -10.69 12.64 -2.32
C GLY A 249 -9.34 13.30 -2.60
N HIS A 250 -8.23 12.81 -2.04
CA HIS A 250 -8.14 11.61 -1.20
C HIS A 250 -7.96 11.93 0.28
N SER A 251 -7.31 13.04 0.61
CA SER A 251 -7.33 13.66 1.93
C SER A 251 -7.44 15.17 1.83
N VAL A 252 -7.98 15.79 2.88
CA VAL A 252 -7.99 17.24 3.05
C VAL A 252 -7.44 17.61 4.42
N GLN A 253 -6.71 18.72 4.46
CA GLN A 253 -6.31 19.38 5.68
C GLN A 253 -6.79 20.82 5.66
N VAL A 254 -7.44 21.25 6.75
CA VAL A 254 -8.17 22.51 6.80
C VAL A 254 -7.47 23.49 7.71
N PHE A 255 -7.19 24.67 7.17
CA PHE A 255 -6.60 25.79 7.88
C PHE A 255 -7.56 26.97 7.83
N VAL A 256 -7.75 27.65 8.96
CA VAL A 256 -8.45 28.92 9.03
C VAL A 256 -7.51 29.93 9.67
N ASN A 257 -7.21 30.98 8.91
CA ASN A 257 -6.26 32.02 9.27
C ASN A 257 -4.88 31.48 9.69
N GLY A 258 -4.36 30.51 8.94
CA GLY A 258 -3.09 29.83 9.22
C GLY A 258 -3.13 28.76 10.31
N GLN A 259 -4.18 28.71 11.13
CA GLN A 259 -4.32 27.70 12.17
C GLN A 259 -4.97 26.41 11.63
N SER A 260 -4.39 25.24 11.95
CA SER A 260 -4.97 23.94 11.59
C SER A 260 -6.23 23.61 12.39
N PHE A 261 -7.29 23.15 11.70
CA PHE A 261 -8.52 22.60 12.28
C PHE A 261 -8.67 21.08 12.04
N GLY A 262 -7.61 20.47 11.52
CA GLY A 262 -7.48 19.02 11.37
C GLY A 262 -7.74 18.52 9.96
N VAL A 263 -7.88 17.21 9.87
CA VAL A 263 -7.85 16.45 8.62
C VAL A 263 -9.11 15.61 8.45
N ALA A 264 -9.42 15.28 7.21
CA ALA A 264 -10.33 14.21 6.84
C ALA A 264 -9.75 13.46 5.63
N TYR A 265 -10.02 12.16 5.52
CA TYR A 265 -9.51 11.32 4.44
C TYR A 265 -10.48 10.19 4.14
N GLY A 266 -10.48 9.75 2.87
CA GLY A 266 -11.20 8.56 2.43
C GLY A 266 -10.38 7.29 2.65
N GLY A 267 -10.85 6.18 2.06
CA GLY A 267 -10.11 4.92 1.97
C GLY A 267 -10.18 4.34 0.56
N TYR A 268 -9.45 3.24 0.32
CA TYR A 268 -9.34 2.60 -1.01
C TYR A 268 -10.69 2.40 -1.73
N ASN A 269 -11.69 1.83 -1.04
CA ASN A 269 -13.03 1.59 -1.61
C ASN A 269 -13.96 2.81 -1.58
N SER A 270 -13.59 3.88 -0.87
CA SER A 270 -14.42 5.07 -0.66
C SER A 270 -13.52 6.30 -0.55
N PRO A 271 -12.97 6.77 -1.68
CA PRO A 271 -12.02 7.88 -1.71
C PRO A 271 -12.66 9.23 -1.36
N LYS A 272 -13.95 9.39 -1.64
CA LYS A 272 -14.75 10.58 -1.32
C LYS A 272 -14.78 10.80 0.18
N LEU A 273 -14.76 12.06 0.60
CA LEU A 273 -14.74 12.44 2.00
C LEU A 273 -15.59 13.68 2.28
N THR A 274 -16.00 13.80 3.54
CA THR A 274 -16.60 15.01 4.10
C THR A 274 -15.83 15.40 5.36
N TYR A 275 -15.32 16.62 5.37
CA TYR A 275 -14.85 17.27 6.59
C TYR A 275 -16.00 18.09 7.17
N SER A 276 -16.25 18.01 8.48
CA SER A 276 -17.24 18.87 9.15
C SER A 276 -16.83 19.13 10.60
N LYS A 277 -16.44 20.37 10.92
CA LYS A 277 -16.07 20.78 12.29
C LYS A 277 -16.35 22.27 12.55
N PRO A 278 -16.59 22.66 13.81
CA PRO A 278 -16.58 24.06 14.23
C PRO A 278 -15.21 24.70 13.98
N VAL A 279 -15.21 25.96 13.56
CA VAL A 279 -14.03 26.63 13.03
C VAL A 279 -13.99 28.06 13.55
N LYS A 280 -12.90 28.43 14.24
CA LYS A 280 -12.80 29.75 14.89
C LYS A 280 -12.58 30.82 13.82
N MET A 281 -13.41 31.86 13.86
CA MET A 281 -13.35 33.01 12.96
C MET A 281 -13.49 34.32 13.73
N TRP A 282 -12.91 35.39 13.23
CA TRP A 282 -13.01 36.73 13.81
C TRP A 282 -13.90 37.65 12.97
N GLN A 283 -14.28 38.79 13.54
CA GLN A 283 -14.95 39.86 12.79
C GLN A 283 -14.05 40.32 11.63
N GLY A 284 -14.63 40.47 10.43
CA GLY A 284 -13.93 40.87 9.22
C GLY A 284 -13.52 39.68 8.36
N SER A 285 -12.44 39.85 7.60
CA SER A 285 -11.99 38.85 6.61
C SER A 285 -11.27 37.69 7.28
N ASN A 286 -11.73 36.47 6.99
CA ASN A 286 -11.10 35.22 7.42
C ASN A 286 -10.65 34.43 6.19
N LYS A 287 -9.40 33.97 6.17
CA LYS A 287 -8.83 33.11 5.14
C LYS A 287 -9.11 31.65 5.49
N ILE A 288 -9.80 30.93 4.61
CA ILE A 288 -9.93 29.47 4.66
C ILE A 288 -8.99 28.90 3.62
N SER A 289 -8.07 28.03 4.02
CA SER A 289 -7.15 27.31 3.13
C SER A 289 -7.33 25.81 3.33
N ILE A 290 -7.68 25.11 2.25
CA ILE A 290 -7.88 23.66 2.26
C ILE A 290 -6.77 23.07 1.41
N LEU A 291 -5.90 22.30 2.03
CA LEU A 291 -4.91 21.51 1.31
C LEU A 291 -5.54 20.18 0.93
N SER A 292 -5.75 19.97 -0.37
CA SER A 292 -6.18 18.68 -0.91
C SER A 292 -4.96 17.86 -1.30
N SER A 293 -4.93 16.57 -0.95
CA SER A 293 -3.85 15.64 -1.29
C SER A 293 -4.37 14.40 -2.02
N ALA A 294 -3.75 14.09 -3.15
CA ALA A 294 -4.01 12.89 -3.94
C ALA A 294 -3.05 11.75 -3.53
N MET A 295 -3.61 10.60 -3.17
CA MET A 295 -2.84 9.40 -2.78
C MET A 295 -2.69 8.39 -3.92
N GLY A 296 -2.05 8.83 -5.00
CA GLY A 296 -2.01 8.11 -6.29
C GLY A 296 -3.35 8.19 -7.03
N LEU A 297 -3.35 7.81 -8.32
CA LEU A 297 -4.50 7.94 -9.20
C LEU A 297 -5.22 6.60 -9.43
N PRO A 298 -6.53 6.61 -9.74
CA PRO A 298 -7.28 5.43 -10.15
C PRO A 298 -6.57 4.61 -11.24
N ASN A 299 -6.52 3.28 -11.08
CA ASN A 299 -5.85 2.35 -12.00
C ASN A 299 -6.74 1.17 -12.44
N GLN A 300 -7.98 1.11 -11.96
CA GLN A 300 -8.95 0.06 -12.28
C GLN A 300 -10.36 0.63 -12.18
N GLY A 301 -11.26 0.15 -13.04
CA GLY A 301 -12.68 0.53 -13.09
C GLY A 301 -13.10 0.97 -14.49
N THR A 302 -14.39 0.87 -14.81
CA THR A 302 -14.88 1.43 -16.07
C THR A 302 -14.80 2.95 -15.99
N HIS A 303 -14.16 3.58 -16.97
CA HIS A 303 -13.95 5.03 -17.04
C HIS A 303 -13.26 5.64 -15.81
N TYR A 304 -12.29 4.92 -15.22
CA TYR A 304 -11.57 5.42 -14.04
C TYR A 304 -10.79 6.71 -14.34
N GLU A 305 -10.44 6.96 -15.60
CA GLU A 305 -9.79 8.18 -16.08
C GLU A 305 -10.65 9.44 -15.92
N ALA A 306 -11.96 9.28 -15.78
CA ALA A 306 -12.91 10.37 -15.58
C ALA A 306 -13.27 10.61 -14.11
N TRP A 307 -12.69 9.85 -13.17
CA TRP A 307 -12.99 9.99 -11.75
C TRP A 307 -12.26 11.19 -11.16
N ASN A 308 -13.02 12.07 -10.51
CA ASN A 308 -12.50 13.32 -9.97
C ASN A 308 -11.64 13.13 -8.72
N VAL A 309 -10.71 14.05 -8.51
CA VAL A 309 -9.94 14.24 -7.27
C VAL A 309 -10.10 15.70 -6.82
N GLY A 310 -9.98 15.96 -5.52
CA GLY A 310 -9.97 17.32 -4.98
C GLY A 310 -11.29 17.82 -4.42
N VAL A 311 -11.32 19.11 -4.07
CA VAL A 311 -12.49 19.75 -3.44
C VAL A 311 -13.41 20.28 -4.52
N LEU A 312 -14.47 19.52 -4.82
CA LEU A 312 -15.53 19.90 -5.77
C LEU A 312 -16.83 20.31 -5.08
N GLY A 313 -16.81 20.30 -3.74
CA GLY A 313 -17.89 20.80 -2.92
C GLY A 313 -19.10 19.86 -2.83
N PRO A 314 -20.20 20.36 -2.23
CA PRO A 314 -20.35 21.71 -1.70
C PRO A 314 -19.39 22.03 -0.54
N VAL A 315 -18.98 23.30 -0.44
CA VAL A 315 -18.25 23.87 0.71
C VAL A 315 -19.16 24.88 1.39
N THR A 316 -19.51 24.65 2.65
CA THR A 316 -20.55 25.43 3.33
C THR A 316 -20.17 25.80 4.75
N LEU A 317 -20.63 26.97 5.19
CA LEU A 317 -20.46 27.49 6.55
C LEU A 317 -21.84 27.70 7.18
N SER A 318 -22.15 26.93 8.23
CA SER A 318 -23.42 27.03 8.96
C SER A 318 -23.23 27.61 10.37
N GLY A 319 -24.32 28.12 10.96
CA GLY A 319 -24.28 28.77 12.27
C GLY A 319 -23.99 30.27 12.19
N LEU A 320 -24.18 30.86 11.01
CA LEU A 320 -24.22 32.31 10.83
C LEU A 320 -25.62 32.84 11.15
N ASN A 321 -25.76 34.13 11.41
CA ASN A 321 -27.06 34.79 11.59
C ASN A 321 -27.99 34.57 10.39
N GLN A 322 -27.42 34.57 9.17
CA GLN A 322 -28.12 34.26 7.92
C GLN A 322 -28.38 32.74 7.71
N GLY A 323 -28.12 31.90 8.72
CA GLY A 323 -28.22 30.45 8.66
C GLY A 323 -26.97 29.81 8.06
N LYS A 324 -27.05 29.44 6.77
CA LYS A 324 -26.01 28.70 6.05
C LYS A 324 -25.55 29.48 4.83
N ARG A 325 -24.24 29.57 4.62
CA ARG A 325 -23.62 30.16 3.43
C ARG A 325 -22.96 29.05 2.61
N ASP A 326 -23.24 29.00 1.32
CA ASP A 326 -22.52 28.17 0.36
C ASP A 326 -21.36 28.99 -0.23
N LEU A 327 -20.14 28.47 -0.11
CA LEU A 327 -18.90 29.09 -0.57
C LEU A 327 -18.44 28.52 -1.92
N SER A 328 -19.16 27.54 -2.48
CA SER A 328 -18.68 26.75 -3.63
C SER A 328 -18.52 27.58 -4.90
N ASN A 329 -19.36 28.59 -5.12
CA ASN A 329 -19.39 29.41 -6.34
C ASN A 329 -18.66 30.76 -6.20
N GLN A 330 -18.05 31.04 -5.05
CA GLN A 330 -17.33 32.30 -4.87
C GLN A 330 -15.92 32.24 -5.48
N LYS A 331 -15.16 33.33 -5.41
CA LYS A 331 -13.78 33.34 -5.90
C LYS A 331 -12.89 32.46 -5.02
N TRP A 332 -12.15 31.55 -5.66
CA TRP A 332 -11.14 30.70 -5.03
C TRP A 332 -9.77 31.02 -5.61
N THR A 333 -8.75 30.95 -4.75
CA THR A 333 -7.33 31.08 -5.08
C THR A 333 -6.67 29.72 -4.93
N TYR A 334 -5.84 29.35 -5.90
CA TYR A 334 -5.24 28.04 -6.03
C TYR A 334 -3.72 28.14 -6.06
N GLN A 335 -3.04 27.17 -5.47
CA GLN A 335 -1.60 27.02 -5.54
C GLN A 335 -1.27 25.53 -5.69
N ILE A 336 -0.47 25.19 -6.70
CA ILE A 336 -0.07 23.81 -6.99
C ILE A 336 1.17 23.48 -6.17
N GLY A 337 1.15 22.36 -5.46
CA GLY A 337 2.27 21.92 -4.65
C GLY A 337 2.50 22.72 -3.37
N LEU A 338 3.62 22.41 -2.72
CA LEU A 338 4.08 23.06 -1.49
C LEU A 338 5.29 23.98 -1.76
N LYS A 339 5.53 24.95 -0.87
CA LYS A 339 6.68 25.84 -1.03
C LYS A 339 8.00 25.05 -0.95
N GLY A 340 8.11 24.09 -0.03
CA GLY A 340 9.26 23.21 0.08
C GLY A 340 9.50 22.34 -1.16
N GLU A 341 8.45 21.95 -1.89
CA GLU A 341 8.59 21.28 -3.20
C GLU A 341 9.20 22.24 -4.21
N SER A 342 8.71 23.47 -4.31
CA SER A 342 9.25 24.49 -5.24
C SER A 342 10.71 24.86 -4.97
N LEU A 343 11.12 24.79 -3.70
CA LEU A 343 12.49 25.07 -3.25
C LEU A 343 13.41 23.83 -3.34
N GLY A 344 12.86 22.65 -3.64
CA GLY A 344 13.62 21.41 -3.72
C GLY A 344 14.24 20.99 -2.38
N VAL A 345 13.54 21.23 -1.26
CA VAL A 345 14.03 20.97 0.12
C VAL A 345 14.42 19.50 0.33
N ASN A 346 13.78 18.60 -0.40
CA ASN A 346 14.06 17.15 -0.42
C ASN A 346 15.41 16.77 -1.06
N SER A 347 16.02 17.67 -1.84
CA SER A 347 17.28 17.41 -2.55
C SER A 347 18.50 17.79 -1.72
N ILE A 348 19.66 17.21 -2.04
CA ILE A 348 20.92 17.52 -1.35
C ILE A 348 21.24 19.02 -1.44
N SER A 349 21.17 19.59 -2.64
CA SER A 349 21.46 21.01 -2.88
C SER A 349 20.37 21.94 -2.38
N GLY A 350 19.09 21.59 -2.59
CA GLY A 350 17.96 22.43 -2.20
C GLY A 350 17.65 22.39 -0.70
N SER A 351 18.15 21.40 0.05
CA SER A 351 17.96 21.34 1.50
C SER A 351 18.52 22.55 2.26
N SER A 352 19.40 23.35 1.67
CA SER A 352 19.95 24.57 2.29
C SER A 352 19.19 25.84 1.92
N SER A 353 18.09 25.74 1.15
CA SER A 353 17.28 26.88 0.71
C SER A 353 16.33 27.44 1.77
N VAL A 354 16.23 26.77 2.92
CA VAL A 354 15.37 27.14 4.03
C VAL A 354 16.15 27.19 5.34
N GLU A 355 15.69 28.03 6.26
CA GLU A 355 16.23 28.11 7.61
C GLU A 355 15.67 26.97 8.46
N TRP A 356 16.56 26.08 8.90
CA TRP A 356 16.19 24.92 9.72
C TRP A 356 16.27 25.26 11.20
N SER A 357 15.21 24.92 11.91
CA SER A 357 15.08 25.15 13.35
C SER A 357 15.15 23.84 14.14
N SER A 358 15.15 23.96 15.46
CA SER A 358 15.04 22.82 16.38
C SER A 358 13.83 21.95 16.03
N ALA A 359 13.99 20.63 16.17
CA ALA A 359 12.94 19.69 15.84
C ALA A 359 11.62 19.99 16.57
N SER A 360 10.53 20.04 15.79
CA SER A 360 9.15 20.10 16.25
C SER A 360 8.35 19.12 15.41
N GLY A 361 7.71 18.13 16.04
CA GLY A 361 6.93 17.09 15.33
C GLY A 361 5.41 17.27 15.40
N ALA A 362 4.92 18.15 16.29
CA ALA A 362 3.48 18.32 16.52
C ALA A 362 2.77 19.18 15.46
N GLN A 363 3.53 19.98 14.69
CA GLN A 363 2.97 20.89 13.70
C GLN A 363 2.77 20.17 12.35
N PRO A 364 1.58 20.24 11.75
CA PRO A 364 1.34 19.70 10.41
C PRO A 364 2.13 20.48 9.34
N LEU A 365 2.29 19.87 8.17
CA LEU A 365 3.03 20.42 7.03
C LEU A 365 4.44 20.89 7.42
N THR A 366 5.21 19.97 7.99
CA THR A 366 6.57 20.23 8.42
C THR A 366 7.54 19.34 7.66
N TRP A 367 8.60 19.94 7.14
CA TRP A 367 9.76 19.24 6.61
C TRP A 367 10.73 18.94 7.74
N HIS A 368 11.23 17.73 7.77
CA HIS A 368 12.26 17.28 8.70
C HIS A 368 13.48 16.82 7.94
N LYS A 369 14.66 17.08 8.47
CA LYS A 369 15.89 16.46 7.97
C LYS A 369 16.74 15.90 9.09
N ALA A 370 17.50 14.87 8.75
CA ALA A 370 18.54 14.30 9.59
C ALA A 370 19.68 13.76 8.72
N TYR A 371 20.86 13.62 9.32
CA TYR A 371 21.98 12.92 8.71
C TYR A 371 22.26 11.62 9.45
N PHE A 372 22.60 10.56 8.71
CA PHE A 372 22.88 9.25 9.30
C PHE A 372 23.98 8.49 8.56
N ALA A 373 24.60 7.54 9.27
CA ALA A 373 25.52 6.58 8.69
C ALA A 373 24.78 5.32 8.22
N ALA A 374 25.24 4.70 7.13
CA ALA A 374 24.65 3.44 6.69
C ALA A 374 24.88 2.36 7.76
N PRO A 375 23.87 1.52 8.06
CA PRO A 375 24.04 0.46 9.03
C PRO A 375 25.03 -0.58 8.50
N GLY A 376 25.72 -1.30 9.38
CA GLY A 376 26.68 -2.33 8.98
C GLY A 376 26.04 -3.48 8.18
N GLY A 377 26.90 -4.30 7.56
CA GLY A 377 26.51 -5.53 6.86
C GLY A 377 25.75 -5.31 5.54
N SER A 378 25.12 -6.38 5.05
CA SER A 378 24.39 -6.42 3.77
C SER A 378 22.87 -6.57 3.91
N ALA A 379 22.36 -6.66 5.15
CA ALA A 379 20.93 -6.79 5.42
C ALA A 379 20.13 -5.64 4.80
N PRO A 380 18.96 -5.86 4.18
CA PRO A 380 18.12 -4.78 3.67
C PRO A 380 17.76 -3.75 4.74
N VAL A 381 17.48 -2.51 4.31
CA VAL A 381 17.27 -1.36 5.21
C VAL A 381 15.85 -0.83 5.04
N ALA A 382 15.26 -0.37 6.15
CA ALA A 382 13.98 0.32 6.14
C ALA A 382 13.98 1.46 7.16
N LEU A 383 12.94 2.29 7.11
CA LEU A 383 12.58 3.24 8.16
C LEU A 383 11.32 2.76 8.87
N ASP A 384 11.35 2.71 10.19
CA ASP A 384 10.14 2.59 11.00
C ASP A 384 9.50 3.98 11.14
N MET A 385 8.36 4.16 10.48
CA MET A 385 7.62 5.42 10.46
C MET A 385 6.32 5.32 11.27
N GLY A 386 6.15 4.28 12.09
CA GLY A 386 4.88 4.02 12.79
C GLY A 386 4.48 5.07 13.83
N SER A 387 5.40 5.96 14.20
CA SER A 387 5.13 7.11 15.08
C SER A 387 4.74 8.39 14.34
N MET A 388 4.85 8.39 13.01
CA MET A 388 4.59 9.53 12.15
C MET A 388 3.14 9.52 11.64
N GLY A 389 2.72 10.57 10.96
CA GLY A 389 1.36 10.73 10.44
C GLY A 389 1.23 10.25 9.00
N LYS A 390 1.48 11.15 8.06
CA LYS A 390 1.38 10.92 6.60
C LYS A 390 2.38 11.81 5.88
N GLY A 391 2.93 11.34 4.78
CA GLY A 391 3.69 12.22 3.89
C GLY A 391 4.63 11.47 2.96
N GLN A 392 5.84 11.99 2.76
CA GLN A 392 6.81 11.46 1.81
C GLN A 392 8.23 11.43 2.40
N ILE A 393 9.06 10.49 1.92
CA ILE A 393 10.41 10.24 2.43
C ILE A 393 11.41 10.35 1.29
N TRP A 394 12.54 11.02 1.53
CA TRP A 394 13.68 11.04 0.61
C TRP A 394 14.97 10.65 1.32
N VAL A 395 15.78 9.85 0.65
CA VAL A 395 17.14 9.50 1.08
C VAL A 395 18.11 9.91 -0.02
N ASN A 396 19.01 10.84 0.29
CA ASN A 396 19.96 11.42 -0.66
C ASN A 396 19.28 11.98 -1.93
N GLY A 397 18.07 12.52 -1.79
CA GLY A 397 17.25 13.04 -2.90
C GLY A 397 16.42 11.99 -3.65
N HIS A 398 16.60 10.70 -3.39
CA HIS A 398 15.75 9.65 -3.95
C HIS A 398 14.47 9.50 -3.13
N ASN A 399 13.32 9.56 -3.79
CA ASN A 399 12.00 9.43 -3.15
C ASN A 399 11.73 7.96 -2.79
N ALA A 400 11.78 7.64 -1.50
CA ALA A 400 11.48 6.31 -0.96
C ALA A 400 9.97 5.98 -0.97
N GLY A 401 9.14 6.94 -1.37
CA GLY A 401 7.70 6.80 -1.53
C GLY A 401 6.92 7.54 -0.44
N ARG A 402 5.60 7.35 -0.50
CA ARG A 402 4.67 7.91 0.49
C ARG A 402 4.68 7.06 1.76
N TYR A 403 4.42 7.66 2.90
CA TYR A 403 4.10 6.94 4.12
C TYR A 403 2.78 7.39 4.69
N TRP A 404 2.10 6.47 5.37
CA TRP A 404 0.85 6.76 6.05
C TRP A 404 0.60 5.77 7.18
N SER A 405 0.53 6.28 8.41
CA SER A 405 0.11 5.53 9.60
C SER A 405 -1.41 5.31 9.63
N TYR A 406 -1.97 4.83 8.51
CA TYR A 406 -3.38 4.50 8.38
C TYR A 406 -3.65 3.12 8.98
N ARG A 407 -4.40 3.09 10.08
CA ARG A 407 -4.87 1.85 10.72
C ARG A 407 -5.62 0.95 9.75
N ALA A 408 -5.16 -0.29 9.68
CA ALA A 408 -5.71 -1.35 8.85
C ALA A 408 -7.05 -1.86 9.39
N SER A 409 -8.00 -1.98 8.48
CA SER A 409 -9.30 -2.62 8.71
C SER A 409 -9.49 -3.77 7.73
N GLY A 410 -10.16 -4.83 8.18
CA GLY A 410 -10.35 -6.05 7.41
C GLY A 410 -10.87 -7.21 8.26
N SER A 411 -10.81 -8.42 7.71
CA SER A 411 -11.23 -9.66 8.36
C SER A 411 -10.01 -10.50 8.76
N CYS A 412 -9.29 -10.07 9.79
CA CYS A 412 -8.17 -10.84 10.32
C CYS A 412 -8.66 -11.95 11.25
N GLY A 413 -8.21 -13.19 11.00
CA GLY A 413 -8.60 -14.36 11.76
C GLY A 413 -7.71 -15.55 11.46
N ALA A 414 -8.10 -16.73 11.94
CA ALA A 414 -7.40 -17.96 11.60
C ALA A 414 -7.46 -18.22 10.09
N CYS A 415 -6.30 -18.52 9.50
CA CYS A 415 -6.17 -18.85 8.08
C CYS A 415 -5.92 -20.35 7.91
N SER A 416 -6.63 -20.97 6.96
CA SER A 416 -6.38 -22.35 6.51
C SER A 416 -5.99 -22.36 5.03
N TYR A 417 -5.05 -23.23 4.66
CA TYR A 417 -4.71 -23.46 3.26
C TYR A 417 -5.81 -24.20 2.49
N THR A 418 -6.70 -24.92 3.18
CA THR A 418 -7.70 -25.76 2.50
C THR A 418 -8.90 -24.96 1.99
N GLY A 419 -9.49 -25.43 0.90
CA GLY A 419 -10.66 -24.82 0.26
C GLY A 419 -10.32 -23.56 -0.54
N THR A 420 -11.30 -23.05 -1.27
CA THR A 420 -11.13 -21.90 -2.19
C THR A 420 -10.51 -20.70 -1.47
N PHE A 421 -9.51 -20.08 -2.10
CA PHE A 421 -8.87 -18.85 -1.65
C PHE A 421 -9.63 -17.60 -2.14
N SER A 422 -9.67 -16.57 -1.31
CA SER A 422 -9.98 -15.18 -1.66
C SER A 422 -8.95 -14.27 -1.00
N GLU A 423 -8.76 -13.07 -1.54
CA GLU A 423 -7.83 -12.04 -1.05
C GLU A 423 -8.12 -11.60 0.40
N THR A 424 -9.33 -11.84 0.89
CA THR A 424 -9.78 -11.56 2.26
C THR A 424 -9.66 -12.75 3.21
N LYS A 425 -9.34 -13.95 2.72
CA LYS A 425 -9.34 -15.19 3.52
C LYS A 425 -8.25 -15.21 4.59
N CYS A 426 -7.09 -14.66 4.28
CA CYS A 426 -5.90 -14.73 5.12
C CYS A 426 -5.28 -13.34 5.25
N GLN A 427 -5.86 -12.53 6.13
CA GLN A 427 -5.42 -11.17 6.40
C GLN A 427 -4.77 -11.04 7.77
N THR A 428 -3.77 -10.16 7.87
CA THR A 428 -3.05 -9.83 9.11
C THR A 428 -3.04 -8.31 9.33
N ASN A 429 -2.47 -7.87 10.45
CA ASN A 429 -2.29 -6.47 10.84
C ASN A 429 -3.57 -5.64 11.10
N CYS A 430 -4.76 -6.24 11.17
CA CYS A 430 -5.97 -5.48 11.54
C CYS A 430 -5.81 -4.80 12.91
N GLY A 431 -6.22 -3.53 12.99
CA GLY A 431 -6.10 -2.70 14.21
C GLY A 431 -4.74 -2.02 14.37
N ASP A 432 -3.69 -2.51 13.70
CA ASP A 432 -2.38 -1.86 13.58
C ASP A 432 -2.32 -1.01 12.30
N ILE A 433 -1.18 -0.38 11.99
CA ILE A 433 -0.98 0.38 10.75
C ILE A 433 -0.75 -0.54 9.54
N SER A 434 -1.35 -0.17 8.42
CA SER A 434 -1.29 -0.92 7.14
C SER A 434 0.15 -1.08 6.62
N GLN A 435 1.00 -0.06 6.77
CA GLN A 435 2.43 -0.16 6.50
C GLN A 435 3.23 0.62 7.55
N ARG A 436 4.14 -0.07 8.24
CA ARG A 436 5.02 0.50 9.26
C ARG A 436 6.43 0.80 8.75
N TRP A 437 6.96 -0.14 7.98
CA TRP A 437 8.34 -0.09 7.51
C TRP A 437 8.41 0.32 6.04
N TYR A 438 9.28 1.26 5.74
CA TYR A 438 9.43 1.85 4.42
C TYR A 438 10.84 1.56 3.89
N HIS A 439 10.91 0.79 2.81
CA HIS A 439 12.15 0.27 2.25
C HIS A 439 13.08 1.40 1.78
N VAL A 440 14.35 1.31 2.17
CA VAL A 440 15.44 2.16 1.68
C VAL A 440 16.47 1.28 0.99
N PRO A 441 16.58 1.34 -0.36
CA PRO A 441 17.57 0.58 -1.09
C PRO A 441 19.00 0.86 -0.60
N ARG A 442 19.74 -0.21 -0.30
CA ARG A 442 21.16 -0.13 0.11
C ARG A 442 22.02 0.66 -0.88
N SER A 443 21.72 0.56 -2.17
CA SER A 443 22.42 1.27 -3.24
C SER A 443 22.24 2.80 -3.21
N TRP A 444 21.26 3.32 -2.47
CA TRP A 444 21.08 4.76 -2.29
C TRP A 444 21.97 5.31 -1.16
N LEU A 445 22.59 4.44 -0.38
CA LEU A 445 23.34 4.82 0.82
C LEU A 445 24.84 4.95 0.54
N LYS A 446 25.42 6.02 1.07
CA LYS A 446 26.86 6.22 1.27
C LYS A 446 27.25 5.65 2.65
N PRO A 447 28.54 5.37 2.92
CA PRO A 447 28.97 4.92 4.25
C PRO A 447 28.54 5.86 5.39
N SER A 448 28.62 7.17 5.17
CA SER A 448 28.20 8.20 6.13
C SER A 448 27.65 9.45 5.44
N GLY A 449 27.04 10.34 6.22
CA GLY A 449 26.54 11.62 5.72
C GLY A 449 25.34 11.50 4.78
N ASN A 450 24.53 10.45 4.95
CA ASN A 450 23.29 10.29 4.18
C ASN A 450 22.26 11.30 4.67
N LEU A 451 21.68 12.06 3.74
CA LEU A 451 20.60 12.99 4.03
C LEU A 451 19.27 12.24 4.01
N LEU A 452 18.56 12.23 5.13
CA LEU A 452 17.15 11.83 5.21
C LEU A 452 16.31 13.10 5.25
N VAL A 453 15.34 13.23 4.35
CA VAL A 453 14.31 14.28 4.38
C VAL A 453 12.94 13.62 4.47
N VAL A 454 12.07 14.15 5.33
CA VAL A 454 10.69 13.70 5.51
C VAL A 454 9.79 14.91 5.41
N LEU A 455 8.77 14.86 4.55
CA LEU A 455 7.64 15.78 4.60
C LEU A 455 6.56 15.12 5.47
N GLU A 456 6.22 15.72 6.61
CA GLU A 456 5.14 15.29 7.50
C GLU A 456 3.92 16.20 7.34
N GLU A 457 2.84 15.64 6.80
CA GLU A 457 1.59 16.31 6.46
C GLU A 457 0.68 16.49 7.68
N PHE A 458 0.55 15.47 8.53
CA PHE A 458 -0.45 15.43 9.60
C PHE A 458 0.12 15.77 10.98
N GLY A 459 1.42 15.60 11.16
CA GLY A 459 2.12 15.67 12.45
C GLY A 459 2.46 14.28 12.98
N GLY A 460 3.57 14.17 13.70
CA GLY A 460 4.13 12.90 14.15
C GLY A 460 5.15 13.01 15.27
N ASP A 461 5.50 11.87 15.88
CA ASP A 461 6.56 11.79 16.89
C ASP A 461 7.88 11.33 16.27
N LEU A 462 8.74 12.30 15.97
CA LEU A 462 10.07 12.10 15.39
C LEU A 462 11.01 11.25 16.26
N SER A 463 10.80 11.24 17.58
CA SER A 463 11.72 10.58 18.52
C SER A 463 11.74 9.06 18.40
N ARG A 464 10.69 8.50 17.78
CA ARG A 464 10.50 7.06 17.57
C ARG A 464 10.80 6.61 16.14
N VAL A 465 11.09 7.54 15.23
CA VAL A 465 11.54 7.19 13.88
C VAL A 465 12.90 6.52 13.99
N THR A 466 12.98 5.30 13.46
CA THR A 466 14.15 4.43 13.67
C THR A 466 14.58 3.81 12.35
N LEU A 467 15.89 3.80 12.08
CA LEU A 467 16.46 3.05 10.98
C LEU A 467 16.44 1.56 11.34
N MET A 468 16.02 0.71 10.41
CA MET A 468 15.84 -0.72 10.62
C MET A 468 16.69 -1.52 9.64
N THR A 469 17.12 -2.71 10.06
CA THR A 469 17.66 -3.75 9.18
C THR A 469 16.78 -4.98 9.20
N ARG A 470 16.61 -5.64 8.05
CA ARG A 470 15.77 -6.83 7.90
C ARG A 470 16.61 -8.10 7.80
N THR A 471 16.27 -9.11 8.59
CA THR A 471 16.90 -10.44 8.57
C THR A 471 15.85 -11.54 8.50
N THR A 472 16.19 -12.71 7.97
CA THR A 472 15.35 -13.93 8.00
C THR A 472 15.74 -14.89 9.09
#